data_AF-A0A0U2QCJ4-F1
#
_entry.id   AF-A0A0U2QCJ4-F1
#
_cell.length_a   1.000
_cell.length_b   1.000
_cell.length_c   1.000
_cell.angle_alpha   90.00
_cell.angle_beta   90.00
_cell.angle_gamma   90.00
#
_symmetry.space_group_name_H-M   'P 1'
#
loop_
_entity.id
_entity.type
_entity.pdbx_description
1 polymer ?
#
loop_
_entity_poly.entity_id
_entity_poly.type
_entity_poly.pdbx_seq_one_letter_code
_entity_poly.pdbx_strand_id
1 'polypeptide(L)'
;MDNKKLTEFTLIDIIERHIKFTKVNTLYDKEEYDGAYDKGQLSAFAELLIDAKEMREIEFVDKYRVKITTLGNHFDQLTIDDKSSTDDKTEIERLSGYNNAIVAILTCIDPLHEFDLES
;
A
#
# COMPACT_ATOMS: atom_id res chain seq x y z
N MET A 1 15.41 -15.49 -0.62
CA MET A 1 14.07 -15.68 -1.17
C MET A 1 14.10 -17.02 -1.84
N ASP A 2 13.27 -17.91 -1.35
CA ASP A 2 13.29 -19.28 -1.80
C ASP A 2 12.70 -19.36 -3.21
N ASN A 3 13.36 -20.12 -4.07
CA ASN A 3 12.93 -20.31 -5.45
C ASN A 3 11.81 -21.35 -5.51
N LYS A 4 10.59 -20.91 -5.16
CA LYS A 4 9.37 -21.74 -5.18
C LYS A 4 8.82 -21.87 -6.60
N LYS A 5 8.11 -22.96 -6.89
CA LYS A 5 7.32 -23.05 -8.12
C LYS A 5 6.19 -22.03 -8.06
N LEU A 6 5.75 -21.52 -9.22
CA LEU A 6 4.65 -20.54 -9.27
C LEU A 6 3.33 -21.13 -8.74
N THR A 7 3.14 -22.45 -8.79
CA THR A 7 1.99 -23.14 -8.19
C THR A 7 2.02 -23.16 -6.64
N GLU A 8 3.16 -22.85 -6.04
CA GLU A 8 3.40 -22.81 -4.59
C GLU A 8 3.67 -21.36 -4.12
N PHE A 9 3.66 -20.41 -5.06
CA PHE A 9 3.92 -19.00 -4.81
C PHE A 9 2.62 -18.32 -4.40
N THR A 10 2.64 -17.68 -3.24
CA THR A 10 1.44 -17.17 -2.56
C THR A 10 1.42 -15.65 -2.51
N LEU A 11 0.26 -15.09 -2.15
CA LEU A 11 0.15 -13.65 -1.87
C LEU A 11 1.11 -13.20 -0.76
N ILE A 12 1.35 -14.05 0.25
CA ILE A 12 2.35 -13.79 1.31
C ILE A 12 3.74 -13.59 0.70
N ASP A 13 4.13 -14.45 -0.26
CA ASP A 13 5.42 -14.31 -0.92
C ASP A 13 5.53 -12.96 -1.65
N ILE A 14 4.46 -12.53 -2.34
CA ILE A 14 4.38 -11.23 -3.03
C ILE A 14 4.61 -10.09 -2.03
N ILE A 15 3.86 -10.07 -0.92
CA ILE A 15 3.95 -9.04 0.12
C ILE A 15 5.38 -8.99 0.70
N GLU A 16 5.98 -10.14 1.00
CA GLU A 16 7.36 -10.22 1.48
C GLU A 16 8.39 -9.71 0.45
N ARG A 17 8.13 -9.90 -0.85
CA ARG A 17 8.95 -9.31 -1.93
C ARG A 17 8.90 -7.80 -1.92
N HIS A 18 7.70 -7.23 -1.80
CA HIS A 18 7.53 -5.80 -1.68
C HIS A 18 8.24 -5.23 -0.44
N ILE A 19 8.06 -5.82 0.74
CA ILE A 19 8.75 -5.39 1.98
C ILE A 19 10.26 -5.39 1.80
N LYS A 20 10.81 -6.48 1.24
CA LYS A 20 12.25 -6.58 1.02
C LYS A 20 12.72 -5.50 0.05
N PHE A 21 12.02 -5.32 -1.07
CA PHE A 21 12.36 -4.32 -2.08
C PHE A 21 12.31 -2.90 -1.49
N THR A 22 11.23 -2.50 -0.82
CA THR A 22 11.10 -1.16 -0.23
C THR A 22 12.25 -0.88 0.77
N LYS A 23 12.67 -1.87 1.57
CA LYS A 23 13.79 -1.70 2.52
C LYS A 23 15.15 -1.48 1.87
N VAL A 24 15.43 -2.13 0.74
CA VAL A 24 16.82 -2.23 0.20
C VAL A 24 17.01 -1.60 -1.17
N ASN A 25 15.94 -1.15 -1.82
CA ASN A 25 16.07 -0.52 -3.13
C ASN A 25 16.80 0.83 -3.02
N THR A 26 17.64 1.10 -4.01
CA THR A 26 18.38 2.36 -4.20
C THR A 26 17.96 3.03 -5.51
N LEU A 27 16.83 2.61 -6.08
CA LEU A 27 16.36 3.06 -7.40
C LEU A 27 15.65 4.41 -7.32
N TYR A 28 15.08 4.71 -6.15
CA TYR A 28 14.40 5.97 -5.86
C TYR A 28 15.17 6.70 -4.76
N ASP A 29 15.36 8.00 -4.94
CA ASP A 29 16.04 8.83 -3.97
C ASP A 29 15.14 9.01 -2.75
N LYS A 30 15.61 8.58 -1.58
CA LYS A 30 14.80 8.53 -0.34
C LYS A 30 14.82 9.84 0.43
N GLU A 31 15.51 10.86 -0.10
CA GLU A 31 15.73 12.12 0.60
C GLU A 31 14.48 13.03 0.59
N GLU A 32 13.55 12.84 -0.35
CA GLU A 32 12.30 13.61 -0.37
C GLU A 32 11.39 13.18 0.80
N TYR A 33 11.00 14.15 1.65
CA TYR A 33 10.16 13.96 2.84
C TYR A 33 10.60 12.82 3.79
N ASP A 34 11.91 12.63 3.98
CA ASP A 34 12.47 11.61 4.89
C ASP A 34 11.93 10.18 4.61
N GLY A 35 11.77 9.85 3.31
CA GLY A 35 11.26 8.55 2.88
C GLY A 35 9.86 8.24 3.39
N ALA A 36 9.02 9.26 3.59
CA ALA A 36 7.64 9.12 4.05
C ALA A 36 6.85 8.09 3.24
N TYR A 37 7.00 8.11 1.91
CA TYR A 37 6.38 7.15 1.00
C TYR A 37 6.72 5.70 1.34
N ASP A 38 8.02 5.39 1.44
CA ASP A 38 8.53 4.07 1.79
C ASP A 38 8.03 3.62 3.16
N LYS A 39 8.00 4.53 4.15
CA LYS A 39 7.43 4.26 5.48
C LYS A 39 5.94 3.91 5.40
N GLY A 40 5.19 4.63 4.57
CA GLY A 40 3.79 4.33 4.25
C GLY A 40 3.60 2.94 3.69
N GLN A 41 4.36 2.60 2.64
CA GLN A 41 4.35 1.27 2.03
C GLN A 41 4.66 0.16 3.03
N LEU A 42 5.73 0.31 3.81
CA LEU A 42 6.14 -0.69 4.80
C LEU A 42 5.09 -0.91 5.88
N SER A 43 4.40 0.16 6.31
CA SER A 43 3.29 0.06 7.26
C SER A 43 2.14 -0.74 6.66
N ALA A 44 1.72 -0.45 5.43
CA ALA A 44 0.65 -1.17 4.75
C ALA A 44 1.02 -2.64 4.54
N PHE A 45 2.20 -2.93 4.01
CA PHE A 45 2.63 -4.31 3.77
C PHE A 45 2.76 -5.13 5.06
N ALA A 46 3.13 -4.51 6.19
CA ALA A 46 3.15 -5.19 7.48
C ALA A 46 1.72 -5.60 7.92
N GLU A 47 0.74 -4.71 7.80
CA GLU A 47 -0.67 -5.03 8.08
C GLU A 47 -1.21 -6.11 7.13
N LEU A 48 -0.99 -5.94 5.82
CA LEU A 48 -1.42 -6.88 4.78
C LEU A 48 -0.82 -8.27 5.01
N LEU A 49 0.44 -8.34 5.43
CA LEU A 49 1.12 -9.62 5.72
C LEU A 49 0.51 -10.35 6.92
N ILE A 50 0.14 -9.61 7.97
CA ILE A 50 -0.51 -10.18 9.16
C ILE A 50 -1.90 -10.70 8.77
N ASP A 51 -2.71 -9.84 8.15
CA ASP A 51 -4.08 -10.18 7.79
C ASP A 51 -4.16 -11.32 6.76
N ALA A 52 -3.26 -11.36 5.78
CA ALA A 52 -3.20 -12.44 4.78
C ALA A 52 -2.91 -13.83 5.40
N LYS A 53 -2.39 -13.88 6.63
CA LYS A 53 -2.17 -15.13 7.38
C LYS A 53 -3.37 -15.54 8.22
N GLU A 54 -4.28 -14.62 8.51
CA GLU A 54 -5.35 -14.81 9.52
C GLU A 54 -6.76 -14.72 8.93
N MET A 55 -6.94 -14.05 7.78
CA MET A 55 -8.25 -13.76 7.18
C MET A 55 -8.52 -14.62 5.94
N ARG A 56 -9.82 -14.82 5.64
CA ARG A 56 -10.22 -15.31 4.32
C ARG A 56 -10.12 -14.19 3.29
N GLU A 57 -9.98 -14.57 2.02
CA GLU A 57 -9.86 -13.63 0.90
C GLU A 57 -10.94 -12.55 0.89
N ILE A 58 -12.22 -12.92 1.07
CA ILE A 58 -13.33 -11.95 1.07
C ILE A 58 -13.23 -10.94 2.21
N GLU A 59 -12.85 -11.38 3.42
CA GLU A 59 -12.71 -10.52 4.59
C GLU A 59 -11.53 -9.56 4.42
N PHE A 60 -10.44 -10.06 3.84
CA PHE A 60 -9.27 -9.28 3.49
C PHE A 60 -9.63 -8.19 2.47
N VAL A 61 -10.26 -8.57 1.35
CA VAL A 61 -10.66 -7.63 0.29
C VAL A 61 -11.61 -6.57 0.84
N ASP A 62 -12.66 -6.95 1.58
CA ASP A 62 -13.64 -6.01 2.13
C ASP A 62 -13.00 -5.02 3.10
N LYS A 63 -12.13 -5.49 4.00
CA LYS A 63 -11.39 -4.63 4.95
C LYS A 63 -10.59 -3.56 4.20
N TYR A 64 -9.84 -3.97 3.19
CA TYR A 64 -8.91 -3.08 2.49
C TYR A 64 -9.60 -2.18 1.46
N ARG A 65 -10.73 -2.60 0.88
CA ARG A 65 -11.63 -1.70 0.13
C ARG A 65 -12.08 -0.53 0.99
N VAL A 66 -12.64 -0.80 2.17
CA VAL A 66 -13.09 0.24 3.11
C VAL A 66 -11.93 1.16 3.52
N LYS A 67 -10.73 0.61 3.71
CA LYS A 67 -9.55 1.40 4.07
C LYS A 67 -9.14 2.36 2.96
N ILE A 68 -9.12 1.92 1.69
CA ILE A 68 -8.81 2.79 0.54
C ILE A 68 -9.84 3.91 0.42
N THR A 69 -11.14 3.62 0.47
CA THR A 69 -12.19 4.65 0.41
C THR A 69 -12.04 5.68 1.53
N THR A 70 -11.72 5.23 2.75
CA THR A 70 -11.49 6.13 3.89
C THR A 70 -10.27 7.02 3.69
N LEU A 71 -9.19 6.47 3.11
CA LEU A 71 -7.98 7.22 2.79
C LEU A 71 -8.22 8.25 1.69
N GLY A 72 -8.95 7.90 0.64
CA GLY A 72 -9.33 8.83 -0.44
C GLY A 72 -10.06 10.06 0.10
N ASN A 73 -11.06 9.86 0.94
CA ASN A 73 -11.78 10.96 1.61
C ASN A 73 -10.87 11.84 2.47
N HIS A 74 -9.82 11.27 3.09
CA HIS A 74 -8.86 12.02 3.89
C HIS A 74 -7.88 12.81 3.02
N PHE A 75 -7.49 12.28 1.85
CA PHE A 75 -6.69 13.01 0.87
C PHE A 75 -7.39 14.24 0.34
N ASP A 76 -8.67 14.11 -0.02
CA ASP A 76 -9.45 15.25 -0.48
C ASP A 76 -9.47 16.36 0.58
N GLN A 77 -9.60 16.00 1.86
CA GLN A 77 -9.55 16.96 2.96
C GLN A 77 -8.19 17.66 3.11
N LEU A 78 -7.09 16.93 2.92
CA LEU A 78 -5.73 17.48 3.04
C LEU A 78 -5.31 18.34 1.83
N THR A 79 -5.98 18.18 0.68
CA THR A 79 -5.64 18.86 -0.59
C THR A 79 -6.54 20.05 -0.92
N ILE A 80 -7.64 20.26 -0.19
CA ILE A 80 -8.56 21.39 -0.37
C ILE A 80 -7.88 22.77 -0.16
N ASP A 81 -6.78 22.84 0.60
CA ASP A 81 -6.02 24.06 0.83
C ASP A 81 -4.60 23.99 0.21
N ASP A 82 -4.35 24.79 -0.83
CA ASP A 82 -3.05 24.97 -1.53
C ASP A 82 -1.96 25.65 -0.67
N LYS A 83 -2.12 25.59 0.66
CA LYS A 83 -1.20 26.11 1.71
C LYS A 83 -0.76 25.00 2.67
N SER A 84 -0.80 23.75 2.24
CA SER A 84 -0.34 22.59 3.02
C SER A 84 1.06 22.85 3.59
N SER A 85 1.22 22.66 4.91
CA SER A 85 2.51 22.74 5.59
C SER A 85 3.45 21.62 5.13
N THR A 86 4.74 21.70 5.47
CA THR A 86 5.70 20.62 5.21
C THR A 86 5.27 19.31 5.88
N ASP A 87 4.63 19.40 7.05
CA ASP A 87 4.11 18.24 7.78
C ASP A 87 2.94 17.61 7.02
N ASP A 88 2.04 18.42 6.46
CA ASP A 88 0.91 17.93 5.64
C ASP A 88 1.41 17.23 4.38
N LYS A 89 2.43 17.78 3.70
CA LYS A 89 3.03 17.15 2.51
C LYS A 89 3.71 15.81 2.84
N THR A 90 4.41 15.76 3.98
CA THR A 90 5.04 14.53 4.47
C THR A 90 3.98 13.46 4.77
N GLU A 91 2.85 13.85 5.36
CA GLU A 91 1.75 12.94 5.64
C GLU A 91 1.02 12.49 4.36
N ILE A 92 0.78 13.39 3.41
CA ILE A 92 0.23 13.05 2.08
C ILE A 92 1.13 12.00 1.41
N GLU A 93 2.45 12.19 1.44
CA GLU A 93 3.40 11.27 0.84
C GLU A 93 3.37 9.89 1.54
N ARG A 94 3.32 9.88 2.88
CA ARG A 94 3.18 8.66 3.68
C ARG A 94 1.87 7.92 3.37
N LEU A 95 0.75 8.63 3.34
CA LEU A 95 -0.55 8.04 3.01
C LEU A 95 -0.57 7.53 1.57
N SER A 96 0.16 8.17 0.65
CA SER A 96 0.21 7.77 -0.77
C SER A 96 0.94 6.45 -0.92
N GLY A 97 2.09 6.30 -0.24
CA GLY A 97 2.79 5.02 -0.16
C GLY A 97 1.93 3.93 0.46
N TYR A 98 1.22 4.26 1.54
CA TYR A 98 0.31 3.33 2.21
C TYR A 98 -0.82 2.84 1.28
N ASN A 99 -1.48 3.76 0.58
CA ASN A 99 -2.58 3.46 -0.34
C ASN A 99 -2.11 2.60 -1.52
N ASN A 100 -1.00 3.00 -2.18
CA ASN A 100 -0.47 2.28 -3.33
C ASN A 100 -0.04 0.85 -2.98
N ALA A 101 0.48 0.62 -1.77
CA ALA A 101 0.79 -0.71 -1.29
C ALA A 101 -0.46 -1.59 -1.17
N ILE A 102 -1.59 -1.06 -0.70
CA ILE A 102 -2.86 -1.82 -0.65
C ILE A 102 -3.32 -2.15 -2.07
N VAL A 103 -3.40 -1.14 -2.95
CA VAL A 103 -3.87 -1.32 -4.33
C VAL A 103 -3.04 -2.41 -5.03
N ALA A 104 -1.71 -2.35 -4.93
CA ALA A 104 -0.83 -3.34 -5.55
C ALA A 104 -1.14 -4.79 -5.13
N ILE A 105 -1.49 -5.02 -3.86
CA ILE A 105 -1.84 -6.35 -3.36
C ILE A 105 -3.26 -6.74 -3.77
N LEU A 106 -4.22 -5.82 -3.72
CA LEU A 106 -5.59 -6.10 -4.14
C LEU A 106 -5.68 -6.43 -5.64
N THR A 107 -4.92 -5.74 -6.50
CA THR A 107 -4.83 -6.04 -7.94
C THR A 107 -4.29 -7.44 -8.22
N CYS A 108 -3.48 -8.02 -7.32
CA CYS A 108 -3.04 -9.42 -7.43
C CYS A 108 -4.16 -10.43 -7.15
N ILE A 109 -5.19 -10.04 -6.40
CA ILE A 109 -6.35 -10.88 -6.07
C ILE A 109 -7.42 -10.71 -7.15
N ASP A 110 -7.81 -9.46 -7.42
CA ASP A 110 -8.79 -9.10 -8.44
C ASP A 110 -8.29 -7.85 -9.20
N PRO A 111 -7.97 -7.97 -10.51
CA PRO A 111 -7.51 -6.85 -11.32
C PRO A 111 -8.46 -5.65 -11.35
N LEU A 112 -9.76 -5.84 -11.04
CA LEU A 112 -10.72 -4.75 -10.97
C LEU A 112 -10.32 -3.65 -9.97
N HIS A 113 -9.49 -3.98 -8.98
CA HIS A 113 -8.94 -3.01 -8.02
C HIS A 113 -7.92 -2.02 -8.59
N GLU A 114 -7.42 -2.24 -9.80
CA GLU A 114 -6.61 -1.25 -10.52
C GLU A 114 -7.48 -0.09 -11.04
N PHE A 115 -8.79 -0.29 -11.15
CA PHE A 115 -9.73 0.69 -11.67
C PHE A 115 -10.54 1.31 -10.54
N ASP A 116 -10.64 2.63 -10.56
CA ASP A 116 -11.59 3.35 -9.71
C ASP A 116 -13.00 3.07 -10.25
N LEU A 117 -13.66 2.04 -9.69
CA LEU A 117 -14.99 1.61 -10.11
C LEU A 117 -16.11 2.32 -9.34
N GLU A 118 -15.82 3.41 -8.62
CA GLU A 118 -16.85 4.32 -8.15
C GLU A 118 -17.40 5.13 -9.33
N SER A 119 -18.46 4.59 -9.94
CA SER A 119 -19.46 5.31 -10.75
C SER A 119 -20.72 5.54 -9.94
#